data_AF-A0A958DZH1-F1
#
_entry.id   AF-A0A958DZH1-F1
#
_cell.length_a   1.000
_cell.length_b   1.000
_cell.length_c   1.000
_cell.angle_alpha   90.00
_cell.angle_beta   90.00
_cell.angle_gamma   90.00
#
_symmetry.space_group_name_H-M   'P 1'
#
loop_
_entity.id
_entity.type
_entity.pdbx_description
1 polymer ?
#
loop_
_entity_poly.entity_id
_entity_poly.type
_entity_poly.pdbx_seq_one_letter_code
_entity_poly.pdbx_strand_id
1 'polypeptide(L)' 'MSDPVLTRDNLILLVRRIDWRFLLPSPVLKSVGYFGKPDETHLSALRHFSEQLTIVPQIGSTESA' A
#
# COMPACT_ATOMS: atom_id res chain seq x y z
N MET A 1 -24.36 11.75 -20.29
CA MET A 1 -23.33 11.30 -19.34
C MET A 1 -23.78 11.76 -17.96
N SER A 2 -24.47 10.90 -17.22
CA SER A 2 -24.94 11.22 -15.87
C SER A 2 -23.84 10.85 -14.88
N ASP A 3 -23.48 11.77 -13.99
CA ASP A 3 -22.54 11.49 -12.90
C ASP A 3 -23.00 10.26 -12.11
N PRO A 4 -22.10 9.30 -11.81
CA PRO A 4 -22.48 8.17 -10.98
C PRO A 4 -22.84 8.72 -9.60
N VAL A 5 -24.08 8.47 -9.18
CA VAL A 5 -24.56 8.80 -7.82
C VAL A 5 -23.57 8.19 -6.83
N LEU A 6 -22.80 9.03 -6.16
CA LEU A 6 -21.91 8.62 -5.07
C LEU A 6 -22.80 8.11 -3.93
N THR A 7 -23.06 6.80 -3.95
CA THR A 7 -23.76 6.11 -2.87
C THR A 7 -22.92 6.21 -1.60
N ARG A 8 -23.60 6.18 -0.44
CA ARG A 8 -22.94 6.15 0.87
C ARG A 8 -21.89 5.02 0.95
N ASP A 9 -22.17 3.90 0.30
CA ASP A 9 -21.26 2.74 0.26
C ASP A 9 -20.00 3.05 -0.55
N ASN A 10 -20.12 3.77 -1.68
CA ASN A 10 -18.97 4.25 -2.45
C ASN A 10 -18.12 5.25 -1.65
N LEU A 11 -18.76 6.11 -0.85
CA LEU A 11 -18.07 7.02 0.07
C LEU A 11 -17.34 6.26 1.19
N ILE A 12 -17.94 5.20 1.74
CA ILE A 12 -17.29 4.35 2.75
C ILE A 12 -16.08 3.62 2.15
N LEU A 13 -16.18 3.12 0.92
CA LEU A 13 -15.05 2.51 0.22
C LEU A 13 -13.93 3.53 -0.06
N LEU A 14 -14.28 4.77 -0.42
CA LEU A 14 -13.34 5.87 -0.57
C LEU A 14 -12.67 6.25 0.75
N VAL A 15 -13.42 6.31 1.85
CA VAL A 15 -12.90 6.56 3.21
C VAL A 15 -12.00 5.42 3.68
N ARG A 16 -12.33 4.16 3.37
CA ARG A 16 -11.44 3.01 3.63
C ARG A 16 -10.19 3.01 2.75
N ARG A 17 -10.23 3.71 1.62
CA ARG A 17 -9.07 4.00 0.77
C ARG A 17 -8.30 5.24 1.21
N ILE A 18 -8.75 5.96 2.25
CA ILE A 18 -7.89 6.93 2.93
C ILE A 18 -6.78 6.10 3.53
N ASP A 19 -5.62 6.21 2.89
CA ASP A 19 -4.41 5.60 3.37
C ASP A 19 -4.19 6.07 4.81
N TRP A 20 -4.06 5.14 5.75
CA TRP A 20 -3.88 5.42 7.18
C TRP A 20 -2.76 6.44 7.44
N ARG A 21 -1.82 6.58 6.50
CA ARG A 21 -0.77 7.60 6.48
C ARG A 21 -1.28 9.04 6.51
N PHE A 22 -2.49 9.32 6.02
CA PHE A 22 -3.13 10.64 6.14
C PHE A 22 -3.64 10.96 7.56
N LEU A 23 -3.70 9.95 8.44
CA LEU A 23 -3.97 10.14 9.87
C LEU A 23 -2.70 10.37 10.67
N LEU A 24 -1.52 10.21 10.05
CA LEU A 24 -0.25 10.42 10.72
C LEU A 24 0.12 11.92 10.69
N PRO A 25 0.73 12.44 11.77
CA PRO A 25 1.29 13.80 11.77
C PRO A 25 2.33 14.04 10.66
N SER A 26 2.99 12.97 10.20
CA SER A 26 3.84 12.96 9.02
C SER A 26 3.43 11.79 8.12
N PRO A 27 3.10 12.03 6.83
CA PRO A 27 2.73 10.97 5.91
C PRO A 27 3.92 10.16 5.39
N VAL A 28 5.15 10.58 5.75
CA VAL A 28 6.41 9.93 5.39
C VAL A 28 6.70 8.80 6.38
N LEU A 29 6.77 7.59 5.86
CA LEU A 29 7.27 6.41 6.55
C LEU A 29 8.81 6.48 6.60
N LYS A 30 9.43 5.98 7.67
CA LYS A 30 10.89 5.93 7.79
C LYS A 30 11.45 4.73 7.00
N SER A 31 12.02 3.75 7.70
CA SER A 31 12.45 2.49 7.12
C SER A 31 11.30 1.49 7.05
N VAL A 32 10.99 1.03 5.84
CA VAL A 32 9.91 0.09 5.53
C VAL A 32 10.49 -1.21 4.98
N GLY A 33 10.08 -2.34 5.56
CA GLY A 33 10.31 -3.66 4.99
C GLY A 33 9.06 -4.14 4.25
N TYR A 34 9.19 -4.44 2.96
CA TYR A 34 8.11 -5.03 2.17
C TYR A 34 8.33 -6.54 2.01
N PHE A 35 7.38 -7.35 2.49
CA PHE A 35 7.35 -8.79 2.29
C PHE A 35 6.08 -9.14 1.51
N GLY A 36 6.23 -9.55 0.26
CA GLY A 36 5.09 -9.83 -0.61
C GLY A 36 5.50 -10.08 -2.05
N LYS A 37 4.49 -10.30 -2.90
CA LYS A 37 4.71 -10.44 -4.35
C LYS A 37 5.18 -9.10 -4.93
N PRO A 38 6.11 -9.09 -5.88
CA PRO A 38 6.51 -7.85 -6.54
C PRO A 38 5.30 -7.28 -7.31
N ASP A 39 4.74 -6.20 -6.79
CA ASP A 39 3.74 -5.36 -7.47
C ASP A 39 4.35 -3.98 -7.65
N GLU A 40 4.68 -3.63 -8.89
CA GLU A 40 5.35 -2.37 -9.23
C GLU A 40 4.56 -1.14 -8.82
N THR A 41 3.22 -1.21 -8.87
CA THR A 41 2.38 -0.07 -8.46
C THR A 41 2.48 0.15 -6.96
N HIS A 42 2.41 -0.94 -6.19
CA HIS A 42 2.54 -0.90 -4.74
C HIS A 42 3.94 -0.52 -4.29
N LEU A 43 4.98 -1.10 -4.90
CA LEU A 43 6.38 -0.79 -4.61
C LEU A 43 6.73 0.67 -4.95
N SER A 44 6.22 1.19 -6.07
CA SER A 44 6.38 2.61 -6.43
C SER A 44 5.75 3.54 -5.39
N ALA A 45 4.54 3.21 -4.92
CA ALA A 45 3.90 3.97 -3.84
C ALA A 45 4.73 3.91 -2.55
N LEU A 46 5.22 2.74 -2.15
CA LEU A 46 6.07 2.61 -0.97
C LEU A 46 7.35 3.42 -1.08
N ARG A 47 8.02 3.42 -2.25
CA ARG A 47 9.21 4.27 -2.49
C ARG A 47 8.91 5.76 -2.36
N HIS A 48 7.72 6.19 -2.80
CA HIS A 48 7.34 7.60 -2.74
C HIS A 48 7.07 8.07 -1.30
N PHE A 49 6.58 7.17 -0.44
CA PHE A 49 6.16 7.51 0.91
C PHE A 49 7.10 7.00 2.00
N SER A 50 8.25 6.42 1.66
CA SER A 50 9.25 5.98 2.64
C SER A 50 10.58 6.68 2.43
N GLU A 51 11.31 6.95 3.51
CA GLU A 51 12.71 7.37 3.44
C GLU A 51 13.61 6.22 3.00
N GLN A 52 13.26 5.00 3.39
CA GLN A 52 13.99 3.79 3.03
C GLN A 52 13.04 2.62 2.82
N LEU A 53 13.19 1.94 1.68
CA LEU A 53 12.45 0.72 1.36
C LEU A 53 13.40 -0.47 1.18
N THR A 54 13.19 -1.52 1.96
CA THR A 54 13.85 -2.81 1.82
C THR A 54 12.82 -3.82 1.32
N ILE A 55 13.09 -4.45 0.17
CA ILE A 55 12.28 -5.55 -0.34
C ILE A 55 12.86 -6.84 0.23
N VAL A 56 12.06 -7.55 1.03
CA VAL A 56 12.44 -8.85 1.58
C VAL A 56 12.00 -9.91 0.58
N PRO A 57 12.94 -10.58 -0.11
CA PRO A 57 12.59 -11.64 -1.04
C PRO A 57 11.85 -12.75 -0.28
N GLN A 58 10.77 -13.26 -0.87
CA GLN A 58 10.19 -14.50 -0.38
C GLN A 58 11.17 -15.63 -0.71
N ILE A 59 11.86 -16.10 0.32
CA ILE A 59 12.62 -17.34 0.22
C ILE A 59 11.56 -18.42 0.11
N GLY A 60 11.39 -18.97 -1.10
CA GLY A 60 10.50 -20.10 -1.30
C GLY A 60 10.88 -21.20 -0.32
N SER A 61 9.89 -21.72 0.40
CA SER A 61 10.00 -22.92 1.23
C SER A 61 10.78 -23.96 0.43
N THR A 62 12.05 -24.18 0.78
CA THR A 62 12.81 -25.31 0.27
C THR A 62 12.32 -26.51 1.05
N GLU A 63 11.14 -27.02 0.67
CA GLU A 63 10.62 -28.28 1.20
C GLU A 63 11.15 -29.41 0.31
N SER A 64 12.11 -30.11 0.91
CA SER A 64 12.55 -31.49 0.74
C SER A 64 12.08 -32.28 -0.49
N ALA A 65 13.07 -32.78 -1.25
CA ALA A 65 12.98 -34.04 -1.99
C ALA A 65 14.27 -34.82 -1.77
#